data_AF-S0G477-F1
#
_entry.id   AF-S0G477-F1
#
_cell.length_a   1.000
_cell.length_b   1.000
_cell.length_c   1.000
_cell.angle_alpha   90.00
_cell.angle_beta   90.00
_cell.angle_gamma   90.00
#
_symmetry.space_group_name_H-M   'P 1'
#
loop_
_entity.id
_entity.type
_entity.pdbx_description
1 polymer ?
#
loop_
_entity_poly.entity_id
_entity_poly.type
_entity_poly.pdbx_seq_one_letter_code
_entity_poly.pdbx_strand_id
1 'polypeptide(L)'
;MDDLAGYIPDFGFELNDLHRFSDDQIKGTVTIRVMMMLYKYIFEPELRHRLPDIFSLFKTLMEKETGLQYLEAVVRYLASVLDEDELSFKQIKEIAEQAISKNTGEYIMTLAEKLRNEGKLEGLVEGEKRGEKRGQKMGRL
;
A
#
# COMPACT_ATOMS: atom_id res chain seq x y z
N MET A 1 21.23 25.44 23.57
CA MET A 1 19.96 24.68 23.52
C MET A 1 18.84 25.48 22.85
N ASP A 2 18.91 26.82 22.82
CA ASP A 2 17.87 27.67 22.20
C ASP A 2 17.78 27.64 20.67
N ASP A 3 18.85 27.27 19.96
CA ASP A 3 18.89 27.30 18.49
C ASP A 3 17.98 26.27 17.79
N LEU A 4 17.37 25.34 18.54
CA LEU A 4 16.52 24.26 18.01
C LEU A 4 15.02 24.48 18.28
N ALA A 5 14.66 25.46 19.10
CA ALA A 5 13.26 25.66 19.52
C ALA A 5 12.33 25.96 18.33
N GLY A 6 12.81 26.69 17.31
CA GLY A 6 12.05 26.97 16.08
C GLY A 6 11.84 25.78 15.15
N TYR A 7 12.48 24.63 15.43
CA TYR A 7 12.31 23.39 14.68
C TYR A 7 11.45 22.36 15.41
N ILE A 8 10.97 22.67 16.62
CA ILE A 8 9.97 21.86 17.32
C ILE A 8 8.60 22.24 16.76
N PRO A 9 7.88 21.30 16.13
CA PRO A 9 6.57 21.62 15.59
C PRO A 9 5.59 22.03 16.70
N ASP A 10 4.99 23.21 16.57
CA ASP A 10 3.95 23.72 17.47
C ASP A 10 2.56 23.28 16.99
N PHE A 11 2.32 21.96 17.01
CA PHE A 11 0.99 21.41 16.80
C PHE A 11 0.73 20.21 17.71
N GLY A 12 -0.52 20.09 18.17
CA GLY A 12 -0.97 18.94 18.93
C GLY A 12 -1.22 17.73 18.04
N PHE A 13 -0.91 16.55 18.55
CA PHE A 13 -1.25 15.29 17.89
C PHE A 13 -2.48 14.68 18.54
N GLU A 14 -3.46 14.28 17.72
CA GLU A 14 -4.59 13.47 18.17
C GLU A 14 -4.41 12.03 17.71
N LEU A 15 -4.24 11.12 18.68
CA LEU A 15 -4.24 9.69 18.40
C LEU A 15 -5.67 9.17 18.43
N ASN A 16 -6.15 8.70 17.29
CA ASN A 16 -7.52 8.19 17.14
C ASN A 16 -7.49 6.67 16.89
N ASP A 17 -8.30 5.94 17.67
CA ASP A 17 -8.56 4.52 17.42
C ASP A 17 -9.72 4.37 16.43
N LEU A 18 -9.41 3.92 15.22
CA LEU A 18 -10.36 3.78 14.12
C LEU A 18 -11.43 2.71 14.37
N HIS A 19 -11.20 1.76 15.28
CA HIS A 19 -12.17 0.71 15.61
C HIS A 19 -13.37 1.25 16.39
N ARG A 20 -13.24 2.43 17.01
CA ARG A 20 -14.33 3.09 17.75
C ARG A 20 -15.34 3.78 16.83
N PHE A 21 -15.04 3.88 15.53
CA PHE A 21 -15.88 4.52 14.53
C PHE A 21 -16.48 3.48 13.60
N SER A 22 -17.77 3.57 13.32
CA SER A 22 -18.38 2.87 12.19
C SER A 22 -17.86 3.44 10.87
N ASP A 23 -17.93 2.69 9.77
CA ASP A 23 -17.32 3.15 8.51
C ASP A 23 -18.02 4.37 7.93
N ASP A 24 -19.31 4.55 8.24
CA ASP A 24 -20.05 5.76 7.88
C ASP A 24 -19.60 6.97 8.71
N GLN A 25 -19.05 6.78 9.91
CA GLN A 25 -18.46 7.88 10.71
C GLN A 25 -17.10 8.33 10.18
N ILE A 26 -16.42 7.52 9.36
CA ILE A 26 -15.19 7.92 8.65
C ILE A 26 -15.55 8.85 7.48
N LYS A 27 -15.53 10.15 7.75
CA LYS A 27 -15.79 11.23 6.79
C LYS A 27 -14.49 11.79 6.20
N GLY A 28 -14.64 12.66 5.19
CA GLY A 28 -13.52 13.34 4.54
C GLY A 28 -13.51 13.12 3.03
N THR A 29 -12.39 13.48 2.39
CA THR A 29 -12.19 13.21 0.96
C THR A 29 -12.19 11.71 0.70
N VAL A 30 -12.49 11.31 -0.53
CA VAL A 30 -12.50 9.90 -0.93
C VAL A 30 -11.14 9.24 -0.64
N THR A 31 -10.03 9.93 -0.90
CA THR A 31 -8.67 9.45 -0.59
C THR A 31 -8.47 9.19 0.89
N ILE A 32 -8.89 10.12 1.77
CA ILE A 32 -8.76 9.93 3.22
C ILE A 32 -9.60 8.74 3.68
N ARG A 33 -10.84 8.63 3.19
CA ARG A 33 -11.74 7.53 3.56
C ARG A 33 -11.16 6.17 3.14
N VAL A 34 -10.60 6.06 1.94
CA VAL A 34 -9.91 4.85 1.48
C VAL A 34 -8.77 4.49 2.42
N MET A 35 -7.87 5.44 2.72
CA MET A 35 -6.70 5.16 3.56
C MET A 35 -7.09 4.79 4.99
N MET A 36 -8.05 5.50 5.59
CA MET A 36 -8.52 5.20 6.94
C MET A 36 -9.20 3.83 7.02
N MET A 37 -10.00 3.44 6.03
CA MET A 37 -10.58 2.09 6.01
C MET A 37 -9.51 1.01 5.80
N LEU A 38 -8.49 1.26 4.97
CA LEU A 38 -7.37 0.33 4.84
C LEU A 38 -6.65 0.18 6.17
N TYR A 39 -6.28 1.26 6.86
CA TYR A 39 -5.63 1.20 8.16
C TYR A 39 -6.48 0.52 9.24
N LYS A 40 -7.79 0.73 9.19
CA LYS A 40 -8.73 0.09 10.11
C LYS A 40 -8.77 -1.43 9.92
N TYR A 41 -8.69 -1.92 8.68
CA TYR A 41 -8.95 -3.32 8.38
C TYR A 41 -7.71 -4.14 7.99
N ILE A 42 -6.56 -3.53 7.72
CA ILE A 42 -5.40 -4.24 7.12
C ILE A 42 -4.93 -5.43 7.96
N PHE A 43 -5.10 -5.38 9.28
CA PHE A 43 -4.73 -6.45 10.22
C PHE A 43 -5.94 -7.25 10.72
N GLU A 44 -7.14 -6.99 10.19
CA GLU A 44 -8.38 -7.62 10.61
C GLU A 44 -8.82 -8.71 9.63
N PRO A 45 -9.38 -9.84 10.11
CA PRO A 45 -9.90 -10.91 9.25
C PRO A 45 -10.94 -10.44 8.22
N GLU A 46 -11.66 -9.37 8.54
CA GLU A 46 -12.70 -8.78 7.72
C GLU A 46 -12.16 -8.04 6.49
N LEU A 47 -10.85 -7.77 6.38
CA LEU A 47 -10.25 -6.99 5.28
C LEU A 47 -10.80 -7.39 3.93
N ARG A 48 -10.78 -8.69 3.62
CA ARG A 48 -11.20 -9.22 2.33
C ARG A 48 -12.67 -8.93 2.02
N HIS A 49 -13.53 -8.93 3.05
CA HIS A 49 -14.94 -8.60 2.91
C HIS A 49 -15.16 -7.09 2.75
N ARG A 50 -14.25 -6.26 3.27
CA ARG A 50 -14.32 -4.79 3.18
C ARG A 50 -13.67 -4.21 1.93
N LEU A 51 -12.71 -4.91 1.32
CA LEU A 51 -12.00 -4.45 0.12
C LEU A 51 -12.92 -4.10 -1.06
N PRO A 52 -14.02 -4.83 -1.36
CA PRO A 52 -14.96 -4.41 -2.40
C PRO A 52 -15.54 -3.01 -2.14
N ASP A 53 -15.91 -2.70 -0.90
CA ASP A 53 -16.44 -1.39 -0.52
C ASP A 53 -15.36 -0.32 -0.62
N ILE A 54 -14.14 -0.62 -0.16
CA ILE A 54 -12.98 0.29 -0.27
C ILE A 54 -12.68 0.60 -1.74
N PHE A 55 -12.66 -0.41 -2.62
CA PHE A 55 -12.43 -0.25 -4.04
C PHE A 55 -13.59 0.45 -4.75
N SER A 56 -14.83 0.26 -4.29
CA SER A 56 -15.97 0.97 -4.87
C SER A 56 -15.84 2.50 -4.76
N LEU A 57 -15.18 2.99 -3.69
CA LEU A 57 -14.91 4.41 -3.51
C LEU A 57 -13.99 4.97 -4.62
N PHE A 58 -13.09 4.15 -5.16
CA PHE A 58 -12.19 4.56 -6.22
C PHE A 58 -12.91 4.90 -7.52
N LYS A 59 -14.14 4.45 -7.77
CA LYS A 59 -14.87 4.82 -9.00
C LYS A 59 -14.83 6.33 -9.27
N THR A 60 -15.07 7.12 -8.23
CA THR A 60 -15.04 8.60 -8.31
C THR A 60 -13.63 9.19 -8.42
N LEU A 61 -12.60 8.48 -7.95
CA LEU A 61 -11.20 8.88 -8.09
C LEU A 61 -10.65 8.54 -9.48
N MET A 62 -11.09 7.45 -10.08
CA MET A 62 -10.67 6.99 -11.40
C MET A 62 -11.08 7.95 -12.53
N GLU A 63 -12.07 8.82 -12.29
CA GLU A 63 -12.47 9.89 -13.21
C GLU A 63 -11.46 11.06 -13.22
N LYS A 64 -10.56 11.14 -12.24
CA LYS A 64 -9.52 12.16 -12.15
C LYS A 64 -8.23 11.66 -12.78
N GLU A 65 -7.42 12.58 -13.30
CA GLU A 65 -6.11 12.28 -13.90
C GLU A 65 -5.20 11.47 -12.95
N THR A 66 -5.31 11.69 -11.64
CA THR A 66 -4.49 11.04 -10.61
C THR A 66 -5.09 9.73 -10.08
N GLY A 67 -6.24 9.26 -10.58
CA GLY A 67 -6.95 8.10 -10.03
C GLY A 67 -6.12 6.82 -10.01
N LEU A 68 -5.42 6.54 -11.12
CA LEU A 68 -4.53 5.38 -11.25
C LEU A 68 -3.34 5.45 -10.30
N GLN A 69 -2.80 6.65 -10.02
CA GLN A 69 -1.68 6.82 -9.08
C GLN A 69 -2.10 6.49 -7.65
N TYR A 70 -3.31 6.91 -7.24
CA TYR A 70 -3.85 6.52 -5.94
C TYR A 70 -4.11 5.02 -5.83
N LEU A 71 -4.59 4.40 -6.92
CA LEU A 71 -4.77 2.96 -6.96
C LEU A 71 -3.43 2.23 -6.85
N GLU A 72 -2.40 2.67 -7.58
CA GLU A 72 -1.04 2.12 -7.45
C GLU A 72 -0.54 2.22 -6.02
N ALA A 73 -0.73 3.36 -5.35
CA ALA A 73 -0.34 3.53 -3.95
C ALA A 73 -1.04 2.52 -3.01
N VAL A 74 -2.35 2.30 -3.18
CA VAL A 74 -3.10 1.32 -2.38
C VAL A 74 -2.66 -0.11 -2.67
N VAL A 75 -2.48 -0.47 -3.94
CA VAL A 75 -2.05 -1.82 -4.33
C VAL A 75 -0.65 -2.13 -3.80
N ARG A 76 0.27 -1.15 -3.89
CA ARG A 76 1.62 -1.26 -3.30
C ARG A 76 1.55 -1.39 -1.78
N TYR A 77 0.68 -0.64 -1.11
CA TYR A 77 0.49 -0.75 0.33
C TYR A 77 0.02 -2.15 0.73
N LEU A 78 -1.03 -2.67 0.08
CA LEU A 78 -1.51 -4.05 0.31
C LEU A 78 -0.38 -5.06 0.15
N ALA A 79 0.37 -5.00 -0.96
CA ALA A 79 1.47 -5.91 -1.24
C ALA A 79 2.68 -5.75 -0.30
N SER A 80 2.81 -4.61 0.39
CA SER A 80 3.89 -4.36 1.35
C SER A 80 3.59 -4.87 2.76
N VAL A 81 2.30 -5.06 3.08
CA VAL A 81 1.84 -5.46 4.42
C VAL A 81 1.39 -6.92 4.44
N LEU A 82 0.77 -7.39 3.36
CA LEU A 82 0.15 -8.71 3.29
C LEU A 82 1.02 -9.68 2.48
N ASP A 83 1.06 -10.92 2.95
CA ASP A 83 1.67 -12.02 2.22
C ASP A 83 0.74 -12.55 1.10
N GLU A 84 1.32 -13.26 0.13
CA GLU A 84 0.59 -13.82 -1.02
C GLU A 84 -0.52 -14.81 -0.60
N ASP A 85 -0.36 -15.48 0.55
CA ASP A 85 -1.34 -16.39 1.12
C ASP A 85 -2.54 -15.67 1.77
N GLU A 86 -2.34 -14.44 2.27
CA GLU A 86 -3.40 -13.63 2.87
C GLU A 86 -4.23 -12.95 1.78
N LEU A 87 -3.55 -12.33 0.82
CA LEU A 87 -4.20 -11.63 -0.28
C LEU A 87 -3.31 -11.53 -1.54
N SER A 88 -3.49 -12.48 -2.44
CA SER A 88 -2.78 -12.50 -3.73
C SER A 88 -3.21 -11.38 -4.68
N PHE A 89 -2.32 -11.00 -5.60
CA PHE A 89 -2.65 -10.07 -6.69
C PHE A 89 -3.82 -10.52 -7.56
N LYS A 90 -4.03 -11.83 -7.71
CA LYS A 90 -5.18 -12.37 -8.43
C LYS A 90 -6.49 -12.05 -7.72
N GLN A 91 -6.53 -12.19 -6.40
CA GLN A 91 -7.70 -11.82 -5.60
C GLN A 91 -7.93 -10.31 -5.62
N ILE A 92 -6.87 -9.51 -5.52
CA ILE A 92 -6.96 -8.03 -5.62
C ILE A 92 -7.53 -7.63 -6.98
N LYS A 93 -7.04 -8.24 -8.07
CA LYS A 93 -7.59 -8.07 -9.42
C LYS A 93 -9.09 -8.39 -9.44
N GLU A 94 -9.50 -9.58 -9.02
CA GLU A 94 -10.89 -10.01 -9.07
C GLU A 94 -11.82 -9.06 -8.30
N ILE A 95 -11.40 -8.60 -7.11
CA ILE A 95 -12.16 -7.63 -6.32
C ILE A 95 -12.24 -6.28 -7.05
N ALA A 96 -11.15 -5.79 -7.62
CA ALA A 96 -11.12 -4.52 -8.35
C ALA A 96 -11.93 -4.55 -9.65
N GLU A 97 -11.96 -5.68 -10.36
CA GLU A 97 -12.78 -5.84 -11.57
C GLU A 97 -14.27 -5.75 -11.25
N GLN A 98 -14.69 -6.37 -10.16
CA GLN A 98 -16.07 -6.33 -9.69
C GLN A 98 -16.44 -4.95 -9.13
N ALA A 99 -15.54 -4.36 -8.35
CA ALA A 99 -15.79 -3.10 -7.65
C ALA A 99 -15.62 -1.87 -8.53
N ILE A 100 -14.82 -1.90 -9.59
CA ILE A 100 -14.47 -0.72 -10.41
C ILE A 100 -14.70 -1.00 -11.89
N SER A 101 -13.81 -1.77 -12.54
CA SER A 101 -13.89 -2.13 -13.95
C SER A 101 -12.87 -3.20 -14.34
N LYS A 102 -13.11 -3.91 -15.44
CA LYS A 102 -12.17 -4.90 -15.98
C LYS A 102 -10.76 -4.32 -16.22
N ASN A 103 -10.68 -3.14 -16.84
CA ASN A 103 -9.41 -2.47 -17.12
C ASN A 103 -8.61 -2.18 -15.84
N THR A 104 -9.29 -1.96 -14.72
CA THR A 104 -8.63 -1.75 -13.42
C THR A 104 -7.92 -3.02 -12.95
N GLY A 105 -8.53 -4.19 -13.14
CA GLY A 105 -7.90 -5.47 -12.87
C GLY A 105 -6.68 -5.75 -13.75
N GLU A 106 -6.77 -5.41 -15.04
CA GLU A 106 -5.63 -5.54 -15.97
C GLU A 106 -4.46 -4.64 -15.53
N TYR A 107 -4.75 -3.41 -15.14
CA TYR A 107 -3.74 -2.49 -14.59
C TYR A 107 -3.07 -3.03 -13.32
N ILE A 108 -3.85 -3.62 -12.40
CA ILE A 108 -3.31 -4.26 -11.19
C ILE A 108 -2.34 -5.40 -11.55
N MET A 109 -2.62 -6.17 -12.60
CA MET A 109 -1.68 -7.22 -13.04
C MET A 109 -0.41 -6.64 -13.63
N THR A 110 -0.48 -5.53 -14.37
CA THR A 110 0.71 -4.81 -14.82
C THR A 110 1.53 -4.30 -13.63
N LEU A 111 0.89 -3.79 -12.57
CA LEU A 111 1.56 -3.40 -11.34
C LEU A 111 2.21 -4.59 -10.63
N ALA A 112 1.54 -5.73 -10.57
CA ALA A 112 2.08 -6.95 -9.99
C ALA A 112 3.37 -7.40 -10.72
N GLU A 113 3.37 -7.36 -12.06
CA GLU A 113 4.55 -7.68 -12.85
C GLU A 113 5.69 -6.68 -12.61
N LYS A 114 5.37 -5.38 -12.57
CA LYS A 114 6.33 -4.31 -12.25
C LYS A 114 6.99 -4.54 -10.89
N LEU A 115 6.20 -4.78 -9.84
CA LEU A 115 6.69 -5.06 -8.49
C LEU A 115 7.57 -6.32 -8.43
N ARG A 116 7.18 -7.38 -9.16
CA ARG A 116 7.98 -8.60 -9.24
C ARG A 116 9.33 -8.36 -9.91
N ASN A 117 9.38 -7.52 -10.93
CA ASN A 117 10.63 -7.17 -11.62
C ASN A 117 11.51 -6.26 -10.76
N GLU A 118 10.91 -5.29 -10.05
CA GLU A 118 11.59 -4.46 -9.04
C GLU A 118 12.27 -5.37 -7.99
N GLY A 119 11.52 -6.29 -7.37
CA GLY A 119 12.05 -7.21 -6.35
C GLY A 119 13.16 -8.15 -6.88
N LYS A 120 13.05 -8.63 -8.13
CA LYS A 120 14.13 -9.41 -8.77
C LYS A 120 15.41 -8.60 -8.94
N LEU A 121 15.29 -7.37 -9.40
CA LEU A 121 16.44 -6.48 -9.61
C LEU A 121 17.11 -6.14 -8.27
N GLU A 122 16.31 -5.80 -7.25
CA GLU A 122 16.81 -5.56 -5.90
C GLU A 122 17.55 -6.78 -5.33
N GLY A 123 16.99 -7.98 -5.52
CA GLY A 123 17.63 -9.23 -5.11
C GLY A 123 18.98 -9.48 -5.79
N LEU A 124 19.11 -9.16 -7.08
CA LEU A 124 20.37 -9.27 -7.82
C LEU A 124 21.44 -8.33 -7.25
N VAL A 125 21.09 -7.05 -7.09
CA VAL A 125 21.99 -6.00 -6.59
C VAL A 125 22.46 -6.32 -5.17
N GLU A 126 21.54 -6.75 -4.30
CA GLU A 126 21.88 -7.13 -2.93
C GLU A 126 22.72 -8.41 -2.88
N GLY A 127 22.45 -9.36 -3.77
CA GLY A 127 23.26 -10.58 -3.95
C GLY A 127 24.71 -10.28 -4.35
N GLU A 128 24.92 -9.40 -5.32
CA GLU A 128 26.24 -8.96 -5.79
C GLU A 128 27.03 -8.30 -4.65
N LYS A 129 26.43 -7.31 -3.98
CA LYS A 129 27.05 -6.62 -2.82
C LYS A 129 27.43 -7.58 -1.71
N ARG A 130 26.59 -8.58 -1.41
CA ARG A 130 26.91 -9.62 -0.42
C ARG A 130 28.07 -10.50 -0.88
N GLY A 131 28.12 -10.85 -2.16
CA GLY A 131 29.20 -11.61 -2.79
C GLY A 131 30.54 -10.90 -2.67
N GLU A 132 30.61 -9.62 -3.06
CA GLU A 132 31.82 -8.80 -2.96
C GLU A 132 32.33 -8.70 -1.52
N LYS A 133 31.44 -8.40 -0.57
CA LYS A 133 31.78 -8.33 0.86
C LYS A 133 32.33 -9.66 1.40
N ARG A 134 31.78 -10.80 0.96
CA ARG A 134 32.28 -12.12 1.34
C ARG A 134 33.66 -12.41 0.73
N GLY A 135 33.86 -12.08 -0.54
CA GLY A 135 35.15 -12.22 -1.22
C GLY A 135 36.26 -11.41 -0.54
N GLN A 136 35.97 -10.15 -0.21
CA GLN A 136 36.92 -9.28 0.52
C GLN A 136 37.29 -9.80 1.90
N LYS A 137 36.35 -10.42 2.63
CA LYS A 137 36.63 -11.04 3.93
C LYS A 137 37.49 -12.29 3.81
N MET A 138 37.20 -13.16 2.83
CA MET A 138 37.94 -14.41 2.64
C MET A 138 39.35 -14.19 2.10
N GLY A 139 39.58 -13.20 1.24
CA GLY A 139 40.92 -12.88 0.73
C GLY A 139 41.84 -12.15 1.71
N ARG A 140 41.34 -11.81 2.91
CA ARG A 140 42.14 -11.20 4.00
C ARG A 140 42.54 -12.22 5.08
N LEU A 141 42.09 -13.47 4.98
CA LEU A 141 42.50 -14.61 5.80
C LEU A 141 43.62 -15.37 5.08
#